data_AF-A0A7S2LJH2-F1
#
_entry.id   AF-A0A7S2LJH2-F1
#
_cell.length_a   1.000
_cell.length_b   1.000
_cell.length_c   1.000
_cell.angle_alpha   90.00
_cell.angle_beta   90.00
_cell.angle_gamma   90.00
#
_symmetry.space_group_name_H-M   'P 1'
#
loop_
_entity.id
_entity.type
_entity.pdbx_description
1 polymer ?
#
loop_
_entity_poly.entity_id
_entity_poly.type
_entity_poly.pdbx_seq_one_letter_code
_entity_poly.pdbx_strand_id
1 'polypeptide(L)'
;NAKTESPQRLFEGKTMTIINRSEVLGLPLATMLSNQGASVYSIDINSILQFMPVGEVRIRREQATKTMEECVRQSSAVITGVPSQSFRIPTEWISENATLINVATESNFEEEEVADLPGVTYVPHVGRVTVAALEHNLCLLHQNYHR
;
A
#
# COMPACT_ATOMS: atom_id res chain seq x y z
N ASN A 1 4.29 -19.89 -31.74
CA ASN A 1 4.93 -18.65 -31.25
C ASN A 1 3.95 -17.82 -30.45
N ALA A 2 3.53 -18.31 -29.29
CA ALA A 2 2.88 -17.46 -28.30
C ALA A 2 3.99 -16.67 -27.63
N LYS A 3 4.10 -15.38 -27.93
CA LYS A 3 4.89 -14.47 -27.12
C LYS A 3 4.24 -14.50 -25.73
N THR A 4 4.90 -15.09 -24.76
CA THR A 4 4.60 -14.88 -23.35
C THR A 4 4.77 -13.39 -23.11
N GLU A 5 3.67 -12.62 -23.13
CA GLU A 5 3.69 -11.25 -22.66
C GLU A 5 4.17 -11.31 -21.20
N SER A 6 5.30 -10.67 -20.93
CA SER A 6 5.76 -10.50 -19.56
C SER A 6 4.63 -9.82 -18.78
N PRO A 7 4.29 -10.30 -17.57
CA PRO A 7 3.19 -9.74 -16.80
C PRO A 7 3.43 -8.24 -16.64
N GLN A 8 2.50 -7.42 -17.15
CA GLN A 8 2.62 -5.97 -17.13
C GLN A 8 2.71 -5.50 -15.68
N ARG A 9 3.85 -4.90 -15.32
CA ARG A 9 4.12 -4.40 -13.98
C ARG A 9 3.37 -3.10 -13.76
N LEU A 10 2.17 -3.20 -13.21
CA LEU A 10 1.24 -2.09 -13.01
C LEU A 10 1.85 -0.90 -12.26
N PHE A 11 2.81 -1.16 -11.37
CA PHE A 11 3.39 -0.13 -10.49
C PHE A 11 4.89 0.06 -10.71
N GLU A 12 5.40 -0.27 -11.91
CA GLU A 12 6.80 -0.05 -12.25
C GLU A 12 7.19 1.42 -12.10
N GLY A 13 8.31 1.67 -11.42
CA GLY A 13 8.81 3.02 -11.13
C GLY A 13 7.99 3.80 -10.10
N LYS A 14 6.94 3.22 -9.52
CA LYS A 14 6.16 3.85 -8.43
C LYS A 14 6.79 3.55 -7.08
N THR A 15 6.77 4.56 -6.22
CA THR A 15 7.14 4.44 -4.81
C THR A 15 5.88 4.53 -3.96
N MET A 16 5.75 3.63 -2.99
CA MET A 16 4.57 3.56 -2.11
C MET A 16 5.04 3.37 -0.67
N THR A 17 4.29 3.92 0.28
CA THR A 17 4.55 3.71 1.71
C THR A 17 3.35 3.02 2.35
N ILE A 18 3.63 2.00 3.16
CA ILE A 18 2.66 1.30 3.99
C ILE A 18 3.06 1.51 5.45
N ILE A 19 2.15 2.09 6.22
CA ILE A 19 2.31 2.31 7.66
C ILE A 19 1.42 1.30 8.37
N ASN A 20 2.04 0.44 9.19
CA ASN A 20 1.56 -0.86 9.70
C ASN A 20 2.13 -2.03 8.87
N ARG A 21 3.12 -2.74 9.44
CA ARG A 21 3.72 -3.98 8.88
C ARG A 21 3.22 -5.25 9.56
N SER A 22 1.96 -5.29 9.99
CA SER A 22 1.35 -6.52 10.51
C SER A 22 1.42 -7.66 9.50
N GLU A 23 1.51 -8.89 9.99
CA GLU A 23 1.51 -10.10 9.15
C GLU A 23 0.17 -10.33 8.44
N VAL A 24 -0.92 -9.76 8.98
CA VAL A 24 -2.28 -9.92 8.45
C VAL A 24 -2.51 -9.05 7.20
N LEU A 25 -1.96 -7.84 7.16
CA LEU A 25 -2.23 -6.86 6.10
C LEU A 25 -0.95 -6.31 5.50
N GLY A 26 -0.13 -5.65 6.33
CA GLY A 26 0.95 -4.79 5.87
C GLY A 26 2.04 -5.52 5.11
N LEU A 27 2.55 -6.63 5.66
CA LEU A 27 3.63 -7.40 5.05
C LEU A 27 3.20 -8.12 3.76
N PRO A 28 2.03 -8.80 3.71
CA PRO A 28 1.48 -9.34 2.46
C PRO A 28 1.30 -8.26 1.39
N LEU A 29 0.73 -7.11 1.76
CA LEU A 29 0.50 -5.99 0.83
C LEU A 29 1.80 -5.42 0.28
N ALA A 30 2.82 -5.21 1.13
CA ALA A 30 4.13 -4.73 0.70
C ALA A 30 4.79 -5.68 -0.32
N THR A 31 4.69 -6.98 -0.05
CA THR A 31 5.23 -8.02 -0.93
C THR A 31 4.46 -8.05 -2.25
N MET A 32 3.13 -7.99 -2.22
CA MET A 32 2.28 -7.98 -3.42
C MET A 32 2.57 -6.78 -4.31
N LEU A 33 2.63 -5.57 -3.76
CA LEU A 33 2.91 -4.34 -4.52
C LEU A 33 4.33 -4.36 -5.10
N SER A 34 5.31 -4.88 -4.36
CA SER A 34 6.68 -5.01 -4.86
C SER A 34 6.81 -6.03 -5.99
N ASN A 35 6.05 -7.14 -5.94
CA ASN A 35 5.94 -8.08 -7.05
C ASN A 35 5.34 -7.44 -8.31
N GLN A 36 4.51 -6.40 -8.16
CA GLN A 36 3.93 -5.62 -9.25
C GLN A 36 4.84 -4.47 -9.74
N GLY A 37 6.09 -4.41 -9.27
CA GLY A 37 7.10 -3.44 -9.72
C GLY A 37 7.24 -2.19 -8.86
N ALA A 38 6.50 -2.06 -7.76
CA ALA A 38 6.60 -0.91 -6.86
C ALA A 38 7.82 -1.01 -5.92
N SER A 39 8.47 0.12 -5.64
CA SER A 39 9.32 0.26 -4.47
C SER A 39 8.45 0.59 -3.26
N VAL A 40 8.48 -0.26 -2.23
CA VAL A 40 7.57 -0.12 -1.08
C VAL A 40 8.33 0.08 0.21
N TYR A 41 8.06 1.18 0.91
CA TYR A 41 8.46 1.37 2.30
C TYR A 41 7.41 0.76 3.22
N SER A 42 7.81 -0.20 4.03
CA SER A 42 6.95 -0.87 5.00
C SER A 42 7.39 -0.50 6.41
N ILE A 43 6.61 0.39 7.01
CA ILE A 43 6.89 1.04 8.29
C ILE A 43 6.23 0.25 9.41
N ASP A 44 7.05 -0.13 10.38
CA ASP A 44 6.68 -0.70 11.67
C ASP A 44 7.09 0.27 12.78
N ILE A 45 6.56 0.06 13.99
CA ILE A 45 6.82 0.93 15.16
C ILE A 45 8.32 1.09 15.47
N ASN A 46 9.12 0.07 15.20
CA ASN A 46 10.55 0.06 15.53
C ASN A 46 11.47 0.18 14.31
N SER A 47 10.96 0.06 13.08
CA SER A 47 11.82 -0.11 11.91
C SER A 47 11.11 0.11 10.58
N ILE A 48 11.86 0.60 9.59
CA ILE A 48 11.39 0.74 8.21
C ILE A 48 12.13 -0.25 7.32
N LEU A 49 11.37 -1.08 6.61
CA LEU A 49 11.90 -1.97 5.58
C LEU A 49 11.58 -1.42 4.20
N GLN A 50 12.55 -1.49 3.28
CA GLN A 50 12.34 -1.18 1.88
C GLN A 50 12.28 -2.47 1.06
N PHE A 51 11.22 -2.63 0.29
CA PHE A 51 10.97 -3.72 -0.64
C PHE A 51 11.20 -3.18 -2.05
N MET A 52 12.13 -3.78 -2.77
CA MET A 52 12.47 -3.36 -4.13
C MET A 52 12.37 -4.54 -5.10
N PRO A 53 11.74 -4.37 -6.26
CA PRO A 53 11.77 -5.37 -7.32
C PRO A 53 13.18 -5.46 -7.89
N VAL A 54 13.71 -6.67 -7.99
CA VAL A 54 15.02 -6.96 -8.59
C VAL A 54 14.83 -8.00 -9.70
N GLY A 55 15.06 -7.59 -10.95
CA GLY A 55 14.76 -8.42 -12.12
C GLY A 55 13.27 -8.70 -12.23
N GLU A 56 12.89 -9.84 -12.82
CA GLU A 56 11.48 -10.16 -13.15
C GLU A 56 10.66 -10.76 -12.00
N VAL A 57 11.28 -11.45 -11.02
CA VAL A 57 10.53 -12.26 -10.03
C VAL A 57 11.03 -12.10 -8.59
N ARG A 58 12.15 -11.39 -8.35
CA ARG A 58 12.75 -11.32 -7.02
C ARG A 58 12.42 -10.01 -6.35
N ILE A 59 12.13 -10.06 -5.06
CA ILE A 59 12.05 -8.88 -4.19
C ILE A 59 13.28 -8.87 -3.30
N ARG A 60 14.00 -7.75 -3.29
CA ARG A 60 15.02 -7.46 -2.30
C ARG A 60 14.38 -6.73 -1.12
N ARG A 61 14.68 -7.18 0.08
CA ARG A 61 14.24 -6.56 1.34
C ARG A 61 15.47 -6.07 2.09
N GLU A 62 15.46 -4.82 2.49
CA GLU A 62 16.55 -4.23 3.29
C GLU A 62 16.02 -3.23 4.29
N GLN A 63 16.83 -2.96 5.32
CA GLN A 63 16.53 -1.91 6.29
C GLN A 63 16.70 -0.55 5.61
N ALA A 64 15.67 0.29 5.64
CA ALA A 64 15.77 1.64 5.14
C ALA A 64 16.53 2.51 6.15
N THR A 65 17.36 3.42 5.64
CA THR A 65 18.04 4.47 6.42
C THR A 65 17.22 5.75 6.54
N LYS A 66 16.06 5.79 5.89
CA LYS A 66 15.20 6.97 5.78
C LYS A 66 14.26 7.11 6.97
N THR A 67 13.81 8.33 7.22
CA THR A 67 12.74 8.59 8.19
C THR A 67 11.36 8.28 7.60
N MET A 68 10.34 8.17 8.45
CA MET A 68 8.95 8.00 8.01
C MET A 68 8.50 9.17 7.12
N GLU A 69 8.84 10.39 7.52
CA GLU A 69 8.55 11.62 6.77
C GLU A 69 9.14 11.59 5.36
N GLU A 70 10.42 11.22 5.23
CA GLU A 70 11.07 11.06 3.92
C GLU A 70 10.37 10.03 3.05
N CYS A 71 9.99 8.89 3.63
CA CYS A 71 9.28 7.82 2.93
C CYS A 71 7.93 8.29 2.39
N VAL A 72 7.16 9.02 3.20
CA VAL A 72 5.84 9.56 2.81
C VAL A 72 6.01 10.59 1.68
N ARG A 73 6.96 11.53 1.80
CA ARG A 73 7.19 12.60 0.80
C ARG A 73 7.60 12.14 -0.59
N GLN A 74 8.22 10.96 -0.71
CA GLN A 74 8.64 10.40 -1.99
C GLN A 74 7.62 9.39 -2.56
N SER A 75 6.51 9.15 -1.86
CA SER A 75 5.56 8.10 -2.21
C SER A 75 4.39 8.66 -3.02
N SER A 76 4.17 8.06 -4.18
CA SER A 76 2.98 8.30 -5.01
C SER A 76 1.69 7.73 -4.39
N ALA A 77 1.81 6.82 -3.44
CA ALA A 77 0.68 6.33 -2.66
C ALA A 77 1.09 6.03 -1.22
N VAL A 78 0.21 6.35 -0.27
CA VAL A 78 0.42 6.13 1.16
C VAL A 78 -0.76 5.33 1.70
N ILE A 79 -0.47 4.15 2.21
CA ILE A 79 -1.42 3.25 2.83
C ILE A 79 -1.16 3.25 4.33
N THR A 80 -2.19 3.45 5.13
CA THR A 80 -2.09 3.41 6.59
C THR A 80 -3.13 2.46 7.16
N GLY A 81 -2.74 1.75 8.21
CA GLY A 81 -3.60 0.82 8.93
C GLY A 81 -3.37 0.86 10.43
N VAL A 82 -2.91 1.98 10.99
CA VAL A 82 -2.54 2.07 12.41
C VAL A 82 -3.81 2.11 13.27
N PRO A 83 -4.03 1.13 14.17
CA PRO A 83 -5.23 1.06 15.00
C PRO A 83 -5.07 1.97 16.23
N SER A 84 -4.85 3.27 16.00
CA SER A 84 -4.70 4.27 17.06
C SER A 84 -5.38 5.58 16.68
N GLN A 85 -6.22 6.07 17.60
CA GLN A 85 -6.86 7.38 17.48
C GLN A 85 -5.88 8.55 17.63
N SER A 86 -4.73 8.34 18.28
CA SER A 86 -3.72 9.40 18.45
C SER A 86 -2.77 9.52 17.26
N PHE A 87 -2.78 8.54 16.36
CA PHE A 87 -1.86 8.53 15.22
C PHE A 87 -2.43 9.34 14.06
N ARG A 88 -1.66 10.32 13.58
CA ARG A 88 -1.98 11.12 12.40
C ARG A 88 -0.74 11.28 11.53
N ILE A 89 -0.95 11.19 10.22
CA ILE A 89 0.07 11.51 9.22
C ILE A 89 -0.06 13.00 8.89
N PRO A 90 0.98 13.82 9.15
CA PRO A 90 0.94 15.23 8.83
C PRO A 90 0.76 15.48 7.33
N THR A 91 -0.09 16.44 6.98
CA THR A 91 -0.50 16.71 5.61
C THR A 91 0.61 17.33 4.77
N GLU A 92 1.56 18.01 5.42
CA GLU A 92 2.78 18.55 4.81
C GLU A 92 3.78 17.47 4.35
N TRP A 93 3.55 16.20 4.67
CA TRP A 93 4.36 15.09 4.16
C TRP A 93 3.79 14.54 2.85
N ILE A 94 2.53 14.84 2.51
CA ILE A 94 1.85 14.24 1.37
C ILE A 94 2.29 14.93 0.07
N SER A 95 2.73 14.13 -0.90
CA SER A 95 3.07 14.62 -2.24
C SER A 95 1.82 15.03 -3.03
N GLU A 96 1.98 16.00 -3.94
CA GLU A 96 0.94 16.32 -4.92
C GLU A 96 0.53 15.09 -5.73
N ASN A 97 -0.76 14.99 -6.06
CA ASN A 97 -1.32 13.85 -6.80
C ASN A 97 -1.16 12.48 -6.12
N ALA A 98 -0.83 12.42 -4.83
CA ALA A 98 -0.71 11.16 -4.12
C ALA A 98 -2.06 10.47 -3.92
N THR A 99 -2.05 9.13 -3.90
CA THR A 99 -3.20 8.33 -3.48
C THR A 99 -3.07 7.93 -2.02
N LEU A 100 -4.03 8.32 -1.20
CA LEU A 100 -4.05 8.06 0.24
C LEU A 100 -5.12 7.03 0.56
N ILE A 101 -4.76 5.97 1.26
CA ILE A 101 -5.66 4.86 1.58
C ILE A 101 -5.61 4.60 3.08
N ASN A 102 -6.74 4.78 3.75
CA ASN A 102 -6.89 4.38 5.14
C ASN A 102 -7.61 3.03 5.25
N VAL A 103 -6.90 2.07 5.85
CA VAL A 103 -7.37 0.71 6.12
C VAL A 103 -7.70 0.50 7.60
N ALA A 104 -7.29 1.44 8.47
CA ALA A 104 -7.67 1.41 9.87
C ALA A 104 -9.16 1.78 10.05
N THR A 105 -9.74 1.34 11.16
CA THR A 105 -11.05 1.82 11.60
C THR A 105 -10.99 3.29 12.03
N GLU A 106 -9.83 3.74 12.51
CA GLU A 106 -9.59 5.10 12.97
C GLU A 106 -9.09 5.98 11.81
N SER A 107 -9.45 7.26 11.78
CA SER A 107 -8.95 8.21 10.79
C SER A 107 -7.48 8.53 11.05
N ASN A 108 -6.57 7.98 10.25
CA ASN A 108 -5.12 8.27 10.36
C ASN A 108 -4.68 9.50 9.57
N PHE A 109 -5.60 10.11 8.82
CA PHE A 109 -5.41 11.36 8.09
C PHE A 109 -6.45 12.37 8.57
N GLU A 110 -6.14 13.65 8.45
CA GLU A 110 -7.11 14.71 8.68
C GLU A 110 -7.92 14.94 7.40
N GLU A 111 -9.19 14.53 7.39
CA GLU A 111 -9.97 14.40 6.15
C GLU A 111 -10.24 15.75 5.47
N GLU A 112 -10.47 16.79 6.28
CA GLU A 112 -10.69 18.15 5.79
C GLU A 112 -9.45 18.70 5.08
N GLU A 113 -8.28 18.57 5.72
CA GLU A 113 -7.02 19.06 5.14
C GLU A 113 -6.59 18.26 3.90
N VAL A 114 -6.81 16.94 3.91
CA VAL A 114 -6.48 16.07 2.77
C VAL A 114 -7.36 16.36 1.56
N ALA A 115 -8.63 16.74 1.77
CA ALA A 115 -9.55 17.07 0.68
C ALA A 115 -9.13 18.33 -0.10
N ASP A 116 -8.42 19.25 0.55
CA ASP A 116 -7.93 20.49 -0.06
C ASP A 116 -6.58 20.31 -0.80
N LEU A 117 -5.92 19.15 -0.66
CA LEU A 117 -4.64 18.91 -1.32
C LEU A 117 -4.79 18.72 -2.84
N PRO A 118 -3.95 19.38 -3.66
CA PRO A 118 -4.11 19.38 -5.11
C PRO A 118 -3.85 18.00 -5.72
N GLY A 119 -4.86 17.49 -6.42
CA GLY A 119 -4.81 16.23 -7.18
C GLY A 119 -4.78 14.97 -6.31
N VAL A 120 -4.86 15.10 -4.99
CA VAL A 120 -4.84 13.96 -4.08
C VAL A 120 -6.13 13.15 -4.20
N THR A 121 -5.98 11.83 -4.26
CA THR A 121 -7.11 10.90 -4.20
C THR A 121 -7.13 10.25 -2.82
N TYR A 122 -8.18 10.52 -2.04
CA TYR A 122 -8.31 9.96 -0.71
C TYR A 122 -9.40 8.88 -0.63
N VAL A 123 -9.03 7.73 -0.06
CA VAL A 123 -9.92 6.60 0.22
C VAL A 123 -10.00 6.40 1.74
N PRO A 124 -11.07 6.90 2.40
CA PRO A 124 -11.13 6.96 3.87
C PRO A 124 -11.42 5.60 4.52
N HIS A 125 -12.14 4.71 3.85
CA HIS A 125 -12.56 3.42 4.41
C HIS A 125 -12.60 2.33 3.34
N VAL A 126 -11.81 1.27 3.52
CA VAL A 126 -11.80 0.11 2.59
C VAL A 126 -12.74 -1.03 3.00
N GLY A 127 -13.42 -0.94 4.15
CA GLY A 127 -14.21 -2.04 4.71
C GLY A 127 -15.25 -2.63 3.75
N ARG A 128 -15.94 -1.79 2.97
CA ARG A 128 -16.90 -2.25 1.95
C ARG A 128 -16.22 -3.02 0.81
N VAL A 129 -15.02 -2.61 0.42
CA VAL A 129 -14.21 -3.31 -0.60
C VAL A 129 -13.73 -4.65 -0.06
N THR A 130 -13.37 -4.72 1.22
CA THR A 130 -12.99 -5.98 1.89
C THR A 130 -14.12 -7.00 1.85
N VAL A 131 -15.37 -6.59 2.16
CA VAL A 131 -16.53 -7.48 2.10
C VAL A 131 -16.75 -8.00 0.68
N ALA A 132 -16.74 -7.12 -0.32
CA ALA A 132 -16.90 -7.51 -1.72
C ALA A 132 -15.79 -8.46 -2.19
N ALA A 133 -14.55 -8.26 -1.75
CA ALA A 133 -13.43 -9.14 -2.05
C ALA A 133 -13.61 -10.54 -1.44
N LEU A 134 -14.16 -10.63 -0.22
CA LEU A 134 -14.46 -11.92 0.42
C LEU A 134 -15.57 -12.67 -0.32
N GLU A 135 -16.64 -11.99 -0.74
CA GLU A 135 -17.71 -12.59 -1.55
C GLU A 135 -17.18 -13.09 -2.91
N HIS A 136 -16.30 -12.32 -3.55
CA HIS A 136 -15.64 -12.73 -4.78
C HIS A 136 -14.76 -13.98 -4.56
N ASN A 137 -13.95 -13.99 -3.49
CA ASN A 137 -13.13 -15.13 -3.13
C ASN A 137 -13.96 -16.38 -2.83
N LEU A 138 -15.12 -16.24 -2.19
CA LEU A 138 -16.06 -17.35 -1.97
C LEU A 138 -16.56 -17.94 -3.29
N CYS A 139 -16.93 -17.08 -4.25
CA CYS A 139 -17.34 -17.53 -5.58
C CYS A 139 -16.21 -18.30 -6.29
N LEU A 140 -14.97 -17.81 -6.21
CA LEU A 140 -13.80 -18.48 -6.79
C LEU A 140 -13.54 -19.85 -6.15
N LEU A 141 -13.65 -19.96 -4.83
CA LEU A 141 -13.51 -21.24 -4.12
C LEU A 141 -14.54 -22.26 -4.60
N HIS A 142 -15.81 -21.86 -4.73
CA HIS A 142 -16.84 -22.76 -5.24
C HIS A 142 -16.55 -23.20 -6.68
N GLN A 143 -16.14 -22.27 -7.56
CA GLN A 143 -15.81 -22.59 -8.95
C GLN A 143 -14.59 -23.51 -9.11
N ASN A 144 -13.58 -23.37 -8.24
CA ASN A 144 -12.34 -24.15 -8.35
C ASN A 144 -12.43 -25.56 -7.75
N TYR A 145 -13.31 -25.77 -6.76
CA TYR A 145 -13.33 -27.02 -5.98
C TYR A 145 -14.66 -27.78 -6.03
N HIS A 146 -15.73 -27.17 -6.54
CA HIS A 146 -17.08 -27.77 -6.57
C HIS A 146 -17.77 -27.69 -7.94
N ARG A 147 -17.01 -27.41 -9.00
CA ARG A 147 -17.41 -27.64 -10.40
C ARG A 147 -16.63 -28.79 -10.99
#